data_AF-A0A6C0EPP9-F1
#
_entry.id   AF-A0A6C0EPP9-F1
#
_cell.length_a   1.000
_cell.length_b   1.000
_cell.length_c   1.000
_cell.angle_alpha   90.00
_cell.angle_beta   90.00
_cell.angle_gamma   90.00
#
_symmetry.space_group_name_H-M   'P 1'
#
loop_
_entity.id
_entity.type
_entity.pdbx_description
1 polymer ?
#
loop_
_entity_poly.entity_id
_entity_poly.type
_entity_poly.pdbx_seq_one_letter_code
_entity_poly.pdbx_strand_id
1 'polypeptide(L)'
;MMKNEIFSPKTYIWSVLYDKVEMKRPRKRKTVSQEEFTILEFADFGKILEVNYNVAQLKKMCRHYKQKVSGNKSQIINRMYNFLKYSYYISIAQKHVRGWLRRKYFQLNGIQYRKDCVNKTDFLTLKNINKIPYYQLYCYKDEEGFVYGFNIKSIYNLMLKSDGNLKNPYTRSDLPKNIIKKIRHFIKLSHTLKEPITITLKDDNENMSHKKKISLKTLSIFHRIDTFGHITDTSWFLTLERPQLIRFLRELQDIWEYRANLEDHIKRQICPPNGLPFHGINITSLMQRNKETLQRNILYIMENLISKGINADSKSLGAFYILSALTLVSHSAAVALPWLYESVVPI
;
A
#
# COMPACT_ATOMS: atom_id res chain seq x y z
N MET A 1 -7.52 47.40 -29.48
CA MET A 1 -7.11 46.00 -29.24
C MET A 1 -5.63 45.99 -28.90
N MET A 2 -5.25 45.78 -27.63
CA MET A 2 -3.85 45.53 -27.30
C MET A 2 -3.46 44.19 -27.93
N LYS A 3 -2.41 44.15 -28.75
CA LYS A 3 -1.87 42.91 -29.31
C LYS A 3 -1.52 41.99 -28.14
N ASN A 4 -2.10 40.80 -28.09
CA ASN A 4 -1.67 39.75 -27.16
C ASN A 4 -0.29 39.27 -27.61
N GLU A 5 0.76 39.95 -27.16
CA GLU A 5 2.14 39.54 -27.41
C GLU A 5 2.40 38.21 -26.69
N ILE A 6 2.69 37.16 -27.46
CA ILE A 6 3.03 35.85 -26.93
C ILE A 6 4.49 35.89 -26.49
N PHE A 7 4.72 36.01 -25.19
CA PHE A 7 6.06 35.95 -24.62
C PHE A 7 6.47 34.51 -24.30
N SER A 8 7.74 34.17 -24.53
CA SER A 8 8.32 32.97 -23.92
C SER A 8 8.32 33.11 -22.39
N PRO A 9 8.25 32.02 -21.61
CA PRO A 9 8.25 32.10 -20.13
C PRO A 9 9.43 32.90 -19.56
N LYS A 10 10.61 32.77 -20.18
CA LYS A 10 11.79 33.55 -19.78
C LYS A 10 11.60 35.03 -20.11
N THR A 11 11.13 35.35 -21.31
CA THR A 11 10.91 36.73 -21.73
C THR A 11 9.90 37.41 -20.83
N TYR A 12 8.79 36.74 -20.53
CA TYR A 12 7.73 37.24 -19.65
C TYR A 12 8.24 37.59 -18.24
N ILE A 13 9.03 36.71 -17.63
CA ILE A 13 9.62 36.98 -16.31
C ILE A 13 10.48 38.24 -16.34
N TRP A 14 11.31 38.39 -17.38
CA TRP A 14 12.24 39.52 -17.48
C TRP A 14 11.58 40.84 -17.90
N SER A 15 10.55 40.80 -18.75
CA SER A 15 9.93 42.00 -19.32
C SER A 15 8.73 42.51 -18.51
N VAL A 16 7.95 41.60 -17.92
CA VAL A 16 6.70 41.91 -17.24
C VAL A 16 6.82 41.78 -15.72
N LEU A 17 7.47 40.71 -15.24
CA LEU A 17 7.41 40.34 -13.83
C LEU A 17 8.56 40.96 -13.00
N TYR A 18 9.77 41.03 -13.53
CA TYR A 18 10.91 41.62 -12.83
C TYR A 18 10.87 43.14 -12.85
N ASP A 19 11.15 43.74 -11.69
CA ASP A 19 11.31 45.19 -11.61
C ASP A 19 12.52 45.58 -12.47
N LYS A 20 12.35 46.60 -13.31
CA LYS A 20 13.48 47.24 -13.99
C LYS A 20 14.17 48.17 -13.00
N VAL A 21 15.20 47.67 -12.33
CA VAL A 21 16.02 48.49 -11.45
C VAL A 21 16.90 49.42 -12.30
N GLU A 22 16.46 50.66 -12.45
CA GLU A 22 17.28 51.73 -13.02
C GLU A 22 18.19 52.32 -11.95
N MET A 23 19.50 52.29 -12.18
CA MET A 23 20.45 52.96 -11.30
C MET A 23 20.40 54.47 -11.53
N LYS A 24 19.69 55.20 -10.67
CA LYS A 24 19.73 56.66 -10.65
C LYS A 24 21.18 57.15 -10.49
N ARG A 25 21.57 58.18 -11.27
CA ARG A 25 22.85 58.92 -11.15
C ARG A 25 23.03 59.48 -9.72
N PRO A 26 24.26 59.64 -9.21
CA PRO A 26 24.56 59.33 -7.82
C PRO A 26 24.21 60.47 -6.85
N ARG A 27 23.51 60.13 -5.76
CA ARG A 27 23.94 60.59 -4.43
C ARG A 27 25.14 59.73 -4.05
N LYS A 28 26.18 60.30 -3.42
CA LYS A 28 27.41 59.57 -2.98
C LYS A 28 27.02 58.31 -2.20
N ARG A 29 27.00 57.15 -2.87
CA ARG A 29 26.69 55.87 -2.24
C ARG A 29 27.92 55.42 -1.45
N LYS A 30 27.72 54.93 -0.23
CA LYS A 30 28.81 54.37 0.57
C LYS A 30 29.39 53.15 -0.14
N THR A 31 30.70 53.17 -0.36
CA THR A 31 31.48 52.03 -0.84
C THR A 31 31.81 51.14 0.35
N VAL A 32 31.62 49.84 0.21
CA VAL A 32 31.90 48.86 1.27
C VAL A 32 33.27 48.25 1.03
N SER A 33 34.13 48.29 2.06
CA SER A 33 35.44 47.65 2.05
C SER A 33 35.30 46.13 1.95
N GLN A 34 36.40 45.43 1.64
CA GLN A 34 36.35 43.97 1.53
C GLN A 34 36.15 43.28 2.89
N GLU A 35 36.55 43.94 3.98
CA GLU A 35 36.46 43.46 5.36
C GLU A 35 35.04 43.60 5.93
N GLU A 36 34.32 44.65 5.53
CA GLU A 36 32.92 44.88 5.93
C GLU A 36 31.90 44.14 5.06
N PHE A 37 32.36 43.41 4.04
CA PHE A 37 31.47 42.75 3.09
C PHE A 37 30.80 41.50 3.67
N THR A 38 29.48 41.56 3.79
CA THR A 38 28.62 40.41 4.10
C THR A 38 27.69 40.07 2.95
N ILE A 39 27.27 38.80 2.87
CA ILE A 39 26.28 38.35 1.89
C ILE A 39 24.91 38.82 2.39
N LEU A 40 24.19 39.57 1.57
CA LEU A 40 22.89 40.11 1.93
C LEU A 40 21.84 39.00 2.03
N GLU A 41 21.08 39.00 3.13
CA GLU A 41 19.92 38.14 3.29
C GLU A 41 18.72 38.61 2.44
N PHE A 42 17.68 37.78 2.34
CA PHE A 42 16.49 38.12 1.54
C PHE A 42 15.80 39.40 2.00
N ALA A 43 15.75 39.68 3.31
CA ALA A 43 15.12 40.88 3.86
C ALA A 43 15.87 42.18 3.47
N ASP A 44 17.16 42.07 3.18
CA ASP A 44 18.05 43.19 2.91
C ASP A 44 18.11 43.58 1.43
N PHE A 45 17.13 43.17 0.62
CA PHE A 45 17.12 43.42 -0.82
C PHE A 45 17.24 44.91 -1.19
N GLY A 46 16.75 45.83 -0.33
CA GLY A 46 16.88 47.28 -0.51
C GLY A 46 18.33 47.78 -0.47
N LYS A 47 19.19 47.16 0.36
CA LYS A 47 20.60 47.56 0.54
C LYS A 47 21.42 47.44 -0.75
N ILE A 48 20.99 46.59 -1.69
CA ILE A 48 21.59 46.45 -3.03
C ILE A 48 21.56 47.77 -3.80
N LEU A 49 20.53 48.58 -3.61
CA LEU A 49 20.36 49.85 -4.32
C LEU A 49 21.07 51.01 -3.61
N GLU A 50 21.23 50.91 -2.28
CA GLU A 50 21.82 51.95 -1.44
C GLU A 50 23.36 51.89 -1.44
N VAL A 51 23.93 50.69 -1.44
CA VAL A 51 25.37 50.45 -1.32
C VAL A 51 26.02 50.28 -2.70
N ASN A 52 27.21 50.85 -2.89
CA ASN A 52 27.97 50.67 -4.13
C ASN A 52 28.90 49.46 -4.05
N TYR A 53 28.36 48.26 -4.27
CA TYR A 53 29.14 47.02 -4.34
C TYR A 53 30.02 46.97 -5.59
N ASN A 54 31.23 46.41 -5.46
CA ASN A 54 32.09 46.11 -6.60
C ASN A 54 31.59 44.86 -7.37
N VAL A 55 32.11 44.63 -8.58
CA VAL A 55 31.68 43.49 -9.41
C VAL A 55 32.05 42.15 -8.78
N ALA A 56 33.22 42.01 -8.14
CA ALA A 56 33.63 40.78 -7.47
C ALA A 56 32.70 40.41 -6.29
N GLN A 57 32.32 41.39 -5.48
CA GLN A 57 31.36 41.29 -4.38
C GLN A 57 29.99 40.83 -4.89
N LEU A 58 29.47 41.47 -5.93
CA LEU A 58 28.20 41.08 -6.57
C LEU A 58 28.26 39.66 -7.14
N LYS A 59 29.36 39.30 -7.81
CA LYS A 59 29.58 37.94 -8.33
C LYS A 59 29.66 36.91 -7.19
N LYS A 60 30.24 37.25 -6.04
CA LYS A 60 30.29 36.41 -4.84
C LYS A 60 28.88 36.14 -4.30
N MET A 61 28.03 37.17 -4.20
CA MET A 61 26.61 36.99 -3.84
C MET A 61 25.87 36.10 -4.85
N CYS A 62 26.07 36.30 -6.16
CA CYS A 62 25.45 35.47 -7.20
C CYS A 62 25.81 34.00 -7.06
N ARG A 63 27.08 33.69 -6.76
CA ARG A 63 27.53 32.29 -6.56
C ARG A 63 26.86 31.66 -5.34
N HIS A 64 26.76 32.39 -4.23
CA HIS A 64 26.11 31.90 -3.01
C HIS A 64 24.64 31.49 -3.27
N TYR A 65 23.89 32.34 -3.98
CA TYR A 65 22.49 32.08 -4.32
C TYR A 65 22.28 31.29 -5.63
N LYS A 66 23.35 30.72 -6.20
CA LYS A 66 23.34 29.95 -7.45
C LYS A 66 22.70 30.71 -8.63
N GLN A 67 22.85 32.04 -8.65
CA GLN A 67 22.39 32.91 -9.72
C GLN A 67 23.44 33.07 -10.83
N LYS A 68 22.98 33.38 -12.05
CA LYS A 68 23.88 33.65 -13.19
C LYS A 68 24.83 34.81 -12.86
N VAL A 69 26.12 34.61 -13.12
CA VAL A 69 27.21 35.54 -12.75
C VAL A 69 27.65 36.44 -13.92
N SER A 70 27.20 36.14 -15.14
CA SER A 70 27.57 36.90 -16.35
C SER A 70 26.75 38.19 -16.52
N GLY A 71 27.28 39.11 -17.32
CA GLY A 71 26.62 40.36 -17.72
C GLY A 71 27.25 41.61 -17.12
N ASN A 72 26.70 42.76 -17.48
CA ASN A 72 27.14 44.07 -17.00
C ASN A 72 26.76 44.27 -15.52
N LYS A 73 27.44 45.18 -14.81
CA LYS A 73 27.20 45.45 -13.39
C LYS A 73 25.71 45.73 -13.10
N SER A 74 25.05 46.51 -13.95
CA SER A 74 23.60 46.80 -13.86
C SER A 74 22.73 45.55 -13.97
N GLN A 75 23.05 44.64 -14.88
CA GLN A 75 22.33 43.39 -15.06
C GLN A 75 22.49 42.46 -13.86
N ILE A 76 23.69 42.41 -13.27
CA ILE A 76 23.96 41.62 -12.07
C ILE A 76 23.19 42.18 -10.88
N ILE A 77 23.20 43.49 -10.69
CA ILE A 77 22.43 44.18 -9.64
C ILE A 77 20.93 43.92 -9.81
N ASN A 78 20.39 44.11 -11.02
CA ASN A 78 18.97 43.92 -11.28
C ASN A 78 18.53 42.47 -11.00
N ARG A 79 19.35 41.49 -11.40
CA ARG A 79 19.10 40.07 -11.14
C ARG A 79 19.12 39.76 -9.64
N MET A 80 20.14 40.26 -8.93
CA MET A 80 20.28 40.00 -7.50
C MET A 80 19.15 40.66 -6.71
N TYR A 81 18.82 41.91 -7.01
CA TYR A 81 17.71 42.63 -6.39
C TYR A 81 16.39 41.89 -6.54
N ASN A 82 16.01 41.55 -7.78
CA ASN A 82 14.77 40.80 -8.04
C ASN A 82 14.78 39.44 -7.35
N PHE A 83 15.90 38.72 -7.38
CA PHE A 83 16.02 37.44 -6.71
C PHE A 83 15.80 37.56 -5.20
N LEU A 84 16.47 38.49 -4.52
CA LEU A 84 16.28 38.68 -3.07
C LEU A 84 14.87 39.17 -2.74
N LYS A 85 14.35 40.16 -3.47
CA LYS A 85 12.99 40.70 -3.30
C LYS A 85 11.94 39.61 -3.40
N TYR A 86 11.94 38.85 -4.50
CA TYR A 86 10.95 37.79 -4.71
C TYR A 86 11.17 36.61 -3.76
N SER A 87 12.41 36.29 -3.39
CA SER A 87 12.73 35.27 -2.38
C SER A 87 12.20 35.65 -0.99
N TYR A 88 12.24 36.93 -0.64
CA TYR A 88 11.66 37.44 0.60
C TYR A 88 10.13 37.26 0.60
N TYR A 89 9.43 37.79 -0.41
CA TYR A 89 7.97 37.68 -0.46
C TYR A 89 7.46 36.24 -0.59
N ILE A 90 8.13 35.40 -1.39
CA ILE A 90 7.74 33.99 -1.52
C ILE A 90 7.96 33.24 -0.21
N SER A 91 8.98 33.58 0.59
CA SER A 91 9.20 32.96 1.90
C SER A 91 8.04 33.22 2.87
N ILE A 92 7.50 34.44 2.85
CA ILE A 92 6.31 34.83 3.62
C ILE A 92 5.10 34.04 3.15
N ALA A 93 4.84 34.00 1.84
CA ALA A 93 3.73 33.24 1.28
C ALA A 93 3.84 31.74 1.63
N GLN A 94 5.02 31.15 1.48
CA GLN A 94 5.28 29.75 1.85
C GLN A 94 5.03 29.50 3.34
N LYS A 95 5.40 30.43 4.25
CA LYS A 95 5.11 30.32 5.68
C LYS A 95 3.60 30.20 5.93
N HIS A 96 2.79 31.05 5.30
CA HIS A 96 1.33 31.01 5.44
C HIS A 96 0.73 29.71 4.89
N VAL A 97 1.18 29.26 3.72
CA VAL A 97 0.73 28.01 3.10
C VAL A 97 1.09 26.80 3.96
N ARG A 98 2.34 26.70 4.44
CA ARG A 98 2.77 25.62 5.35
C ARG A 98 1.92 25.59 6.62
N GLY A 99 1.65 26.75 7.22
CA GLY A 99 0.76 26.87 8.37
C GLY A 99 -0.68 26.44 8.07
N TRP A 100 -1.22 26.82 6.91
CA TRP A 100 -2.55 26.40 6.47
C TRP A 100 -2.64 24.89 6.29
N LEU A 101 -1.65 24.27 5.62
CA LEU A 101 -1.58 22.82 5.45
C LEU A 101 -1.57 22.09 6.80
N ARG A 102 -0.80 22.60 7.78
CA ARG A 102 -0.73 22.01 9.13
C ARG A 102 -2.04 22.13 9.90
N ARG A 103 -2.71 23.29 9.84
CA ARG A 103 -4.04 23.46 10.44
C ARG A 103 -5.08 22.57 9.77
N LYS A 104 -5.04 22.45 8.44
CA LYS A 104 -5.94 21.58 7.69
C LYS A 104 -5.74 20.10 8.05
N TYR A 105 -4.49 19.70 8.24
CA TYR A 105 -4.11 18.36 8.70
C TYR A 105 -4.76 18.03 10.05
N PHE A 106 -4.63 18.91 11.05
CA PHE A 106 -5.24 18.70 12.37
C PHE A 106 -6.78 18.80 12.36
N GLN A 107 -7.34 19.61 11.45
CA GLN A 107 -8.78 19.63 11.25
C GLN A 107 -9.30 18.31 10.67
N LEU A 108 -8.55 17.68 9.76
CA LEU A 108 -8.95 16.44 9.10
C LEU A 108 -8.81 15.22 10.02
N ASN A 109 -7.75 15.17 10.84
CA ASN A 109 -7.52 14.05 11.76
C ASN A 109 -8.40 14.14 13.02
N GLY A 110 -8.95 15.30 13.34
CA GLY A 110 -9.83 15.48 14.49
C GLY A 110 -9.12 15.36 15.85
N ILE A 111 -7.81 15.62 15.93
CA ILE A 111 -7.01 15.48 17.16
C ILE A 111 -7.59 16.23 18.37
N GLN A 112 -8.30 17.33 18.11
CA GLN A 112 -8.98 18.12 19.14
C GLN A 112 -10.00 17.32 19.94
N TYR A 113 -10.64 16.31 19.33
CA TYR A 113 -11.67 15.49 19.95
C TYR A 113 -11.11 14.26 20.68
N ARG A 114 -9.79 14.13 20.79
CA ARG A 114 -9.15 12.95 21.38
C ARG A 114 -9.65 12.64 22.79
N LYS A 115 -9.86 13.68 23.60
CA LYS A 115 -10.34 13.55 24.98
C LYS A 115 -11.83 13.22 25.07
N ASP A 116 -12.58 13.56 24.02
CA ASP A 116 -14.04 13.39 23.96
C ASP A 116 -14.45 12.03 23.39
N CYS A 117 -13.46 11.18 23.04
CA CYS A 117 -13.71 9.88 22.44
C CYS A 117 -14.45 8.95 23.42
N VAL A 118 -15.58 8.39 22.99
CA VAL A 118 -16.41 7.48 23.77
C VAL A 118 -15.72 6.11 23.93
N ASN A 119 -15.05 5.64 22.87
CA ASN A 119 -14.30 4.40 22.95
C ASN A 119 -12.97 4.60 23.70
N LYS A 120 -12.55 3.62 24.51
CA LYS A 120 -11.28 3.69 25.26
C LYS A 120 -10.09 3.19 24.43
N THR A 121 -10.33 2.18 23.60
CA THR A 121 -9.33 1.48 22.80
C THR A 121 -9.74 1.48 21.33
N ASP A 122 -8.77 1.27 20.45
CA ASP A 122 -8.98 1.03 19.03
C ASP A 122 -9.38 -0.43 18.74
N PHE A 123 -10.31 -0.65 17.81
CA PHE A 123 -10.95 -1.97 17.61
C PHE A 123 -10.03 -3.03 17.01
N LEU A 124 -8.99 -2.66 16.25
CA LEU A 124 -8.09 -3.61 15.59
C LEU A 124 -6.74 -3.70 16.32
N THR A 125 -6.15 -2.56 16.66
CA THR A 125 -4.84 -2.53 17.33
C THR A 125 -4.92 -2.68 18.85
N LEU A 126 -6.13 -2.59 19.42
CA LEU A 126 -6.41 -2.64 20.87
C LEU A 126 -5.64 -1.61 21.70
N LYS A 127 -4.99 -0.64 21.04
CA LYS A 127 -4.27 0.44 21.70
C LYS A 127 -5.24 1.44 22.28
N ASN A 128 -4.95 1.89 23.49
CA ASN A 128 -5.69 2.99 24.10
C ASN A 128 -5.56 4.26 23.25
N ILE A 129 -6.68 4.93 22.99
CA ILE A 129 -6.74 6.13 22.13
C ILE A 129 -5.83 7.24 22.65
N ASN A 130 -5.72 7.39 23.97
CA ASN A 130 -4.84 8.37 24.61
C ASN A 130 -3.35 8.03 24.51
N LYS A 131 -2.99 6.84 24.02
CA LYS A 131 -1.61 6.44 23.73
C LYS A 131 -1.27 6.43 22.23
N ILE A 132 -2.26 6.57 21.34
CA ILE A 132 -2.02 6.60 19.88
C ILE A 132 -1.33 7.93 19.49
N PRO A 133 -0.20 7.92 18.75
CA PRO A 133 0.42 9.16 18.30
C PRO A 133 -0.51 10.01 17.40
N TYR A 134 -0.37 11.33 17.43
CA TYR A 134 -1.27 12.24 16.69
C TYR A 134 -1.30 11.97 15.17
N TYR A 135 -0.18 11.49 14.62
CA TYR A 135 -0.04 11.20 13.19
C TYR A 135 -0.73 9.88 12.78
N GLN A 136 -1.05 9.05 13.76
CA GLN A 136 -1.66 7.74 13.59
C GLN A 136 -3.11 7.73 14.12
N LEU A 137 -3.58 8.83 14.72
CA LEU A 137 -4.92 8.97 15.26
C LEU A 137 -5.84 9.63 14.24
N TYR A 138 -7.05 9.10 14.12
CA TYR A 138 -8.15 9.69 13.37
C TYR A 138 -9.41 9.69 14.24
N CYS A 139 -10.00 10.85 14.46
CA CYS A 139 -11.23 11.02 15.22
C CYS A 139 -12.33 11.59 14.31
N TYR A 140 -13.55 11.08 14.46
CA TYR A 140 -14.73 11.68 13.84
C TYR A 140 -15.87 11.79 14.84
N LYS A 141 -16.75 12.76 14.62
CA LYS A 141 -17.97 12.97 15.38
C LYS A 141 -19.15 12.48 14.53
N ASP A 142 -20.00 11.65 15.12
CA ASP A 142 -21.19 11.11 14.47
C ASP A 142 -22.36 12.12 14.47
N GLU A 143 -23.45 11.79 13.79
CA GLU A 143 -24.66 12.64 13.71
C GLU A 143 -25.29 12.89 15.09
N GLU A 144 -25.24 11.89 15.98
CA GLU A 144 -25.71 11.98 17.38
C GLU A 144 -24.74 12.74 18.29
N GLY A 145 -23.59 13.17 17.77
CA GLY A 145 -22.61 13.97 18.49
C GLY A 145 -21.59 13.18 19.32
N PHE A 146 -21.65 11.85 19.31
CA PHE A 146 -20.60 11.00 19.87
C PHE A 146 -19.32 11.07 19.05
N VAL A 147 -18.16 11.10 19.73
CA VAL A 147 -16.85 11.09 19.10
C VAL A 147 -16.23 9.70 19.19
N TYR A 148 -15.71 9.23 18.07
CA TYR A 148 -14.97 7.97 17.99
C TYR A 148 -13.55 8.20 17.51
N GLY A 149 -12.59 7.60 18.21
CA GLY A 149 -11.17 7.64 17.88
C GLY A 149 -10.67 6.31 17.33
N PHE A 150 -9.89 6.36 16.27
CA PHE A 150 -9.35 5.19 15.59
C PHE A 150 -7.86 5.34 15.35
N ASN A 151 -7.16 4.23 15.36
CA ASN A 151 -5.88 4.15 14.68
C ASN A 151 -6.15 4.21 13.16
N ILE A 152 -5.44 5.07 12.43
CA ILE A 152 -5.63 5.24 10.99
C ILE A 152 -5.44 3.93 10.22
N LYS A 153 -4.56 3.05 10.71
CA LYS A 153 -4.38 1.69 10.18
C LYS A 153 -5.69 0.91 10.26
N SER A 154 -6.35 0.93 11.41
CA SER A 154 -7.56 0.17 11.67
C SER A 154 -8.71 0.60 10.78
N ILE A 155 -8.99 1.91 10.74
CA ILE A 155 -10.08 2.43 9.91
C ILE A 155 -9.80 2.29 8.41
N TYR A 156 -8.53 2.41 7.99
CA TYR A 156 -8.16 2.19 6.59
C TYR A 156 -8.38 0.73 6.15
N ASN A 157 -8.04 -0.24 7.00
CA ASN A 157 -8.31 -1.66 6.69
C ASN A 157 -9.80 -1.99 6.68
N LEU A 158 -10.57 -1.37 7.58
CA LEU A 158 -12.02 -1.49 7.55
C LEU A 158 -12.58 -0.99 6.22
N MET A 159 -12.08 0.15 5.72
CA MET A 159 -12.46 0.68 4.41
C MET A 159 -12.10 -0.23 3.24
N LEU A 160 -11.00 -0.98 3.33
CA LEU A 160 -10.58 -1.91 2.26
C LEU A 160 -11.42 -3.19 2.23
N LYS A 161 -11.85 -3.68 3.41
CA LYS A 161 -12.62 -4.92 3.54
C LYS A 161 -14.13 -4.75 3.41
N SER A 162 -14.62 -3.51 3.44
CA SER A 162 -16.05 -3.22 3.35
C SER A 162 -16.44 -3.02 1.88
N ASP A 163 -17.18 -3.97 1.30
CA ASP A 163 -17.76 -3.89 -0.04
C ASP A 163 -18.93 -2.88 -0.11
N GLY A 164 -18.66 -1.61 0.21
CA GLY A 164 -19.63 -0.51 0.17
C GLY A 164 -20.42 -0.27 1.46
N ASN A 165 -20.56 -1.27 2.33
CA ASN A 165 -21.29 -1.15 3.61
C ASN A 165 -20.35 -0.80 4.78
N LEU A 166 -19.81 0.42 4.77
CA LEU A 166 -18.89 0.90 5.79
C LEU A 166 -19.63 1.35 7.06
N LYS A 167 -19.60 0.51 8.09
CA LYS A 167 -20.26 0.74 9.38
C LYS A 167 -19.25 0.98 10.51
N ASN A 168 -19.66 1.74 11.53
CA ASN A 168 -18.85 1.93 12.72
C ASN A 168 -18.73 0.59 13.48
N PRO A 169 -17.51 0.13 13.81
CA PRO A 169 -17.30 -1.15 14.50
C PRO A 169 -17.89 -1.22 15.91
N TYR A 170 -18.18 -0.08 16.56
CA TYR A 170 -18.75 -0.06 17.91
C TYR A 170 -20.28 -0.03 17.92
N THR A 171 -20.90 0.75 17.04
CA THR A 171 -22.36 0.97 17.03
C THR A 171 -23.07 0.28 15.88
N ARG A 172 -22.35 -0.18 14.85
CA ARG A 172 -22.90 -0.69 13.57
C ARG A 172 -23.75 0.33 12.81
N SER A 173 -23.73 1.61 13.20
CA SER A 173 -24.31 2.71 12.43
C SER A 173 -23.49 2.97 11.17
N ASP A 174 -24.13 3.51 10.14
CA ASP A 174 -23.44 3.88 8.91
C ASP A 174 -22.48 5.04 9.17
N LEU A 175 -21.27 4.96 8.62
CA LEU A 175 -20.32 6.06 8.74
C LEU A 175 -20.71 7.22 7.81
N PRO A 176 -20.39 8.48 8.18
CA PRO A 176 -20.68 9.63 7.35
C PRO A 176 -20.15 9.47 5.92
N LYS A 177 -20.97 9.76 4.90
CA LYS A 177 -20.62 9.57 3.47
C LYS A 177 -19.29 10.22 3.07
N ASN A 178 -18.93 11.32 3.72
CA ASN A 178 -17.70 12.08 3.46
C ASN A 178 -16.45 11.54 4.20
N ILE A 179 -16.58 10.56 5.09
CA ILE A 179 -15.49 10.07 5.92
C ILE A 179 -14.35 9.50 5.08
N ILE A 180 -14.70 8.74 4.04
CA ILE A 180 -13.75 8.12 3.12
C ILE A 180 -12.90 9.20 2.42
N LYS A 181 -13.54 10.27 1.94
CA LYS A 181 -12.85 11.39 1.28
C LYS A 181 -11.93 12.12 2.27
N LYS A 182 -12.38 12.34 3.51
CA LYS A 182 -11.59 12.98 4.56
C LYS A 182 -10.38 12.14 4.95
N ILE A 183 -10.55 10.83 5.14
CA ILE A 183 -9.46 9.90 5.46
C ILE A 183 -8.41 9.86 4.35
N ARG A 184 -8.83 9.71 3.08
CA ARG A 184 -7.90 9.75 1.94
C ARG A 184 -7.14 11.08 1.86
N HIS A 185 -7.82 12.20 2.13
CA HIS A 185 -7.19 13.52 2.15
C HIS A 185 -6.18 13.64 3.30
N PHE A 186 -6.54 13.17 4.49
CA PHE A 186 -5.63 13.11 5.63
C PHE A 186 -4.37 12.29 5.32
N ILE A 187 -4.51 11.11 4.72
CA ILE A 187 -3.37 10.26 4.33
C ILE A 187 -2.50 11.00 3.30
N LYS A 188 -3.09 11.60 2.26
CA LYS A 188 -2.34 12.38 1.25
C LYS A 188 -1.54 13.52 1.90
N LEU A 189 -2.17 14.30 2.77
CA LEU A 189 -1.48 15.39 3.48
C LEU A 189 -0.40 14.88 4.43
N SER A 190 -0.60 13.72 5.06
CA SER A 190 0.42 13.07 5.91
C SER A 190 1.70 12.81 5.12
N HIS A 191 1.58 12.27 3.89
CA HIS A 191 2.72 12.06 3.01
C HIS A 191 3.36 13.38 2.55
N THR A 192 2.55 14.39 2.18
CA THR A 192 3.07 15.71 1.81
C THR A 192 3.86 16.38 2.93
N LEU A 193 3.41 16.20 4.18
CA LEU A 193 4.06 16.74 5.38
C LEU A 193 5.16 15.83 5.95
N LYS A 194 5.40 14.66 5.32
CA LYS A 194 6.40 13.66 5.75
C LYS A 194 6.18 13.14 7.18
N GLU A 195 4.92 12.97 7.57
CA GLU A 195 4.57 12.37 8.86
C GLU A 195 4.80 10.84 8.85
N PRO A 196 5.22 10.22 9.97
CA PRO A 196 5.52 8.78 10.06
C PRO A 196 4.25 7.92 10.17
N ILE A 197 3.36 8.03 9.18
CA ILE A 197 2.09 7.31 9.13
C ILE A 197 2.27 5.87 8.64
N THR A 198 1.61 4.91 9.29
CA THR A 198 1.60 3.50 8.86
C THR A 198 0.17 3.05 8.56
N ILE A 199 -0.16 2.82 7.29
CA ILE A 199 -1.50 2.37 6.87
C ILE A 199 -1.56 0.85 6.58
N THR A 200 -0.42 0.24 6.27
CA THR A 200 -0.37 -1.18 5.93
C THR A 200 -0.50 -2.06 7.17
N LEU A 201 -1.37 -3.06 7.09
CA LEU A 201 -1.13 -4.30 7.83
C LEU A 201 0.17 -4.86 7.26
N LYS A 202 1.16 -5.07 8.14
CA LYS A 202 2.11 -6.13 7.84
C LYS A 202 1.20 -7.35 7.86
N ASP A 203 0.79 -7.81 6.69
CA ASP A 203 0.21 -9.13 6.63
C ASP A 203 1.29 -10.03 7.18
N ASP A 204 1.04 -10.70 8.30
CA ASP A 204 1.95 -11.73 8.80
C ASP A 204 2.16 -12.83 7.72
N ASN A 205 1.37 -12.82 6.64
CA ASN A 205 1.62 -13.57 5.42
C ASN A 205 2.92 -13.18 4.69
N GLU A 206 3.40 -11.94 4.71
CA GLU A 206 4.64 -11.60 3.98
C GLU A 206 5.89 -12.12 4.70
N ASN A 207 5.86 -12.19 6.03
CA ASN A 207 6.94 -12.75 6.86
C ASN A 207 6.74 -14.23 7.24
N MET A 208 5.60 -14.84 6.89
CA MET A 208 5.41 -16.27 7.11
C MET A 208 6.27 -17.08 6.15
N SER A 209 7.18 -17.89 6.72
CA SER A 209 7.94 -18.90 6.00
C SER A 209 7.02 -19.69 5.07
N HIS A 210 7.49 -19.99 3.85
CA HIS A 210 6.73 -20.74 2.84
C HIS A 210 6.12 -22.03 3.40
N LYS A 211 6.81 -22.69 4.33
CA LYS A 211 6.34 -23.88 5.06
C LYS A 211 5.07 -23.61 5.89
N LYS A 212 4.98 -22.46 6.56
CA LYS A 212 3.81 -22.09 7.38
C LYS A 212 2.61 -21.69 6.52
N LYS A 213 2.83 -21.12 5.35
CA LYS A 213 1.75 -20.89 4.36
C LYS A 213 1.17 -22.20 3.85
N ILE A 214 2.03 -23.16 3.53
CA ILE A 214 1.63 -24.50 3.10
C ILE A 214 0.84 -25.17 4.23
N SER A 215 1.34 -25.15 5.47
CA SER A 215 0.64 -25.80 6.60
C SER A 215 -0.74 -25.20 6.87
N LEU A 216 -0.88 -23.88 6.86
CA LEU A 216 -2.19 -23.22 7.03
C LEU A 216 -3.15 -23.53 5.88
N LYS A 217 -2.63 -23.60 4.64
CA LYS A 217 -3.45 -23.94 3.47
C LYS A 217 -3.89 -25.41 3.52
N THR A 218 -3.00 -26.33 3.90
CA THR A 218 -3.34 -27.73 4.14
C THR A 218 -4.41 -27.85 5.21
N LEU A 219 -4.25 -27.16 6.35
CA LEU A 219 -5.25 -27.15 7.42
C LEU A 219 -6.62 -26.67 6.94
N SER A 220 -6.67 -25.58 6.18
CA SER A 220 -7.92 -25.06 5.61
C SER A 220 -8.59 -26.04 4.63
N ILE A 221 -7.80 -26.79 3.85
CA ILE A 221 -8.32 -27.79 2.90
C ILE A 221 -8.85 -29.02 3.66
N PHE A 222 -8.11 -29.52 4.64
CA PHE A 222 -8.48 -30.69 5.44
C PHE A 222 -9.73 -30.40 6.29
N HIS A 223 -9.82 -29.24 6.94
CA HIS A 223 -11.06 -28.84 7.61
C HIS A 223 -12.27 -28.77 6.68
N ARG A 224 -12.07 -28.35 5.43
CA ARG A 224 -13.16 -28.35 4.45
C ARG A 224 -13.54 -29.77 4.04
N ILE A 225 -12.58 -30.69 3.94
CA ILE A 225 -12.86 -32.10 3.75
C ILE A 225 -13.64 -32.67 4.94
N ASP A 226 -13.30 -32.26 6.17
CA ASP A 226 -13.98 -32.72 7.39
C ASP A 226 -15.46 -32.30 7.42
N THR A 227 -15.81 -31.15 6.83
CA THR A 227 -17.22 -30.72 6.72
C THR A 227 -18.09 -31.68 5.89
N PHE A 228 -17.48 -32.56 5.09
CA PHE A 228 -18.19 -33.61 4.34
C PHE A 228 -18.32 -34.94 5.12
N GLY A 229 -17.90 -34.99 6.40
CA GLY A 229 -18.10 -36.14 7.29
C GLY A 229 -16.89 -37.06 7.44
N HIS A 230 -15.72 -36.66 6.94
CA HIS A 230 -14.47 -37.40 7.14
C HIS A 230 -13.70 -36.85 8.34
N ILE A 231 -12.93 -37.69 9.04
CA ILE A 231 -11.99 -37.22 10.06
C ILE A 231 -10.60 -37.29 9.43
N THR A 232 -10.02 -36.13 9.13
CA THR A 232 -8.74 -36.06 8.43
C THR A 232 -7.63 -35.48 9.29
N ASP A 233 -6.40 -35.93 9.04
CA ASP A 233 -5.21 -35.36 9.68
C ASP A 233 -4.27 -34.74 8.64
N THR A 234 -3.95 -33.46 8.84
CA THR A 234 -3.00 -32.72 8.00
C THR A 234 -1.61 -33.38 7.92
N SER A 235 -1.24 -34.19 8.92
CA SER A 235 0.01 -34.96 8.91
C SER A 235 0.10 -35.89 7.69
N TRP A 236 -1.02 -36.40 7.17
CA TRP A 236 -1.06 -37.29 6.01
C TRP A 236 -0.51 -36.67 4.73
N PHE A 237 -0.53 -35.34 4.63
CA PHE A 237 0.01 -34.61 3.49
C PHE A 237 1.33 -33.90 3.82
N LEU A 238 1.48 -33.38 5.04
CA LEU A 238 2.66 -32.60 5.42
C LEU A 238 3.92 -33.45 5.62
N THR A 239 3.78 -34.71 6.02
CA THR A 239 4.91 -35.64 6.21
C THR A 239 5.41 -36.26 4.90
N LEU A 240 4.66 -36.12 3.80
CA LEU A 240 5.00 -36.74 2.53
C LEU A 240 6.31 -36.18 1.96
N GLU A 241 7.19 -37.09 1.55
CA GLU A 241 8.40 -36.76 0.82
C GLU A 241 8.15 -36.55 -0.67
N ARG A 242 9.12 -35.95 -1.35
CA ARG A 242 8.99 -35.59 -2.77
C ARG A 242 8.57 -36.77 -3.67
N PRO A 243 9.13 -37.99 -3.55
CA PRO A 243 8.67 -39.14 -4.34
C PRO A 243 7.21 -39.51 -4.06
N GLN A 244 6.78 -39.41 -2.80
CA GLN A 244 5.42 -39.69 -2.36
C GLN A 244 4.44 -38.63 -2.89
N LEU A 245 4.80 -37.35 -2.90
CA LEU A 245 3.97 -36.29 -3.49
C LEU A 245 3.78 -36.48 -5.01
N ILE A 246 4.81 -36.96 -5.72
CA ILE A 246 4.72 -37.29 -7.14
C ILE A 246 3.81 -38.51 -7.34
N ARG A 247 3.96 -39.54 -6.51
CA ARG A 247 3.06 -40.71 -6.52
C ARG A 247 1.62 -40.29 -6.26
N PHE A 248 1.38 -39.46 -5.25
CA PHE A 248 0.06 -38.94 -4.92
C PHE A 248 -0.60 -38.25 -6.13
N LEU A 249 0.15 -37.39 -6.83
CA LEU A 249 -0.37 -36.72 -8.01
C LEU A 249 -0.73 -37.71 -9.13
N ARG A 250 0.11 -38.73 -9.37
CA ARG A 250 -0.12 -39.76 -10.38
C ARG A 250 -1.32 -40.63 -10.03
N GLU A 251 -1.44 -41.08 -8.79
CA GLU A 251 -2.60 -41.86 -8.34
C GLU A 251 -3.89 -41.03 -8.40
N LEU A 252 -3.84 -39.75 -7.99
CA LEU A 252 -5.02 -38.87 -8.09
C LEU A 252 -5.46 -38.67 -9.55
N GLN A 253 -4.51 -38.52 -10.46
CA GLN A 253 -4.79 -38.43 -11.89
C GLN A 253 -5.34 -39.74 -12.45
N ASP A 254 -4.73 -40.87 -12.08
CA ASP A 254 -5.16 -42.20 -12.52
C ASP A 254 -6.58 -42.52 -12.04
N ILE A 255 -6.90 -42.15 -10.79
CA ILE A 255 -8.26 -42.25 -10.24
C ILE A 255 -9.22 -41.38 -11.05
N TRP A 256 -8.85 -40.12 -11.31
CA TRP A 256 -9.72 -39.17 -12.00
C TRP A 256 -9.97 -39.50 -13.48
N GLU A 257 -8.93 -39.96 -14.18
CA GLU A 257 -8.96 -40.20 -15.63
C GLU A 257 -9.43 -41.61 -15.97
N TYR A 258 -9.02 -42.62 -15.20
CA TYR A 258 -9.19 -44.04 -15.55
C TYR A 258 -10.02 -44.83 -14.52
N ARG A 259 -9.64 -44.85 -13.22
CA ARG A 259 -10.27 -45.78 -12.26
C ARG A 259 -11.69 -45.41 -11.86
N ALA A 260 -12.01 -44.11 -11.79
CA ALA A 260 -13.35 -43.67 -11.39
C ALA A 260 -14.40 -43.82 -12.51
N ASN A 261 -13.99 -44.13 -13.75
CA ASN A 261 -14.86 -44.30 -14.93
C ASN A 261 -15.97 -43.23 -15.06
N LEU A 262 -15.61 -41.98 -14.78
CA LEU A 262 -16.56 -40.87 -14.77
C LEU A 262 -16.87 -40.39 -16.19
N GLU A 263 -18.16 -40.26 -16.51
CA GLU A 263 -18.60 -39.59 -17.73
C GLU A 263 -18.19 -38.11 -17.74
N ASP A 264 -17.90 -37.56 -18.92
CA ASP A 264 -17.43 -36.18 -19.10
C ASP A 264 -18.38 -35.13 -18.52
N HIS A 265 -19.68 -35.43 -18.48
CA HIS A 265 -20.66 -34.55 -17.87
C HIS A 265 -20.53 -34.50 -16.33
N ILE A 266 -20.22 -35.61 -15.67
CA ILE A 266 -19.97 -35.69 -14.21
C ILE A 266 -18.64 -35.02 -13.85
N LYS A 267 -17.59 -35.21 -14.67
CA LYS A 267 -16.30 -34.51 -14.49
C LYS A 267 -16.48 -32.99 -14.50
N ARG A 268 -17.33 -32.46 -15.40
CA ARG A 268 -17.67 -31.03 -15.47
C ARG A 268 -18.50 -30.54 -14.28
N GLN A 269 -19.33 -31.40 -13.69
CA GLN A 269 -20.09 -31.06 -12.48
C GLN A 269 -19.21 -30.95 -11.23
N ILE A 270 -18.16 -31.79 -11.14
CA ILE A 270 -17.22 -31.77 -10.02
C ILE A 270 -16.16 -30.66 -10.19
N CYS A 271 -15.66 -30.42 -11.40
CA CYS A 271 -14.66 -29.39 -11.69
C CYS A 271 -14.99 -28.54 -12.94
N PRO A 272 -15.90 -27.56 -12.85
CA PRO A 272 -16.22 -26.66 -13.96
C PRO A 272 -15.04 -25.73 -14.31
N PRO A 273 -14.92 -25.27 -15.58
CA PRO A 273 -15.84 -25.48 -16.72
C PRO A 273 -15.57 -26.75 -17.56
N ASN A 274 -14.34 -27.27 -17.56
CA ASN A 274 -13.93 -28.32 -18.51
C ASN A 274 -13.78 -29.72 -17.90
N GLY A 275 -13.96 -29.90 -16.58
CA GLY A 275 -13.78 -31.19 -15.91
C GLY A 275 -12.32 -31.64 -15.78
N LEU A 276 -11.36 -30.72 -15.99
CA LEU A 276 -9.93 -30.98 -15.99
C LEU A 276 -9.24 -30.30 -14.79
N PRO A 277 -9.12 -30.97 -13.63
CA PRO A 277 -8.46 -30.42 -12.46
C PRO A 277 -6.94 -30.27 -12.63
N PHE A 278 -6.36 -30.97 -13.62
CA PHE A 278 -4.92 -30.99 -13.93
C PHE A 278 -4.52 -30.07 -15.10
N HIS A 279 -5.45 -29.31 -15.70
CA HIS A 279 -5.16 -28.47 -16.86
C HIS A 279 -4.07 -27.42 -16.54
N GLY A 280 -2.96 -27.45 -17.28
CA GLY A 280 -1.79 -26.56 -17.10
C GLY A 280 -0.66 -27.13 -16.23
N ILE A 281 -0.79 -28.36 -15.74
CA ILE A 281 0.24 -29.04 -14.95
C ILE A 281 1.02 -30.00 -15.83
N ASN A 282 2.22 -29.59 -16.24
CA ASN A 282 3.12 -30.51 -16.95
C ASN A 282 3.83 -31.42 -15.92
N ILE A 283 3.40 -32.68 -15.83
CA ILE A 283 3.94 -33.70 -14.92
C ILE A 283 5.43 -33.90 -15.15
N THR A 284 5.90 -33.82 -16.39
CA THR A 284 7.33 -33.93 -16.71
C THR A 284 8.13 -32.75 -16.15
N SER A 285 7.57 -31.54 -16.16
CA SER A 285 8.19 -30.35 -15.56
C SER A 285 8.12 -30.34 -14.03
N LEU A 286 7.15 -31.03 -13.42
CA LEU A 286 7.06 -31.19 -11.96
C LEU A 286 8.18 -32.06 -11.39
N MET A 287 8.72 -33.00 -12.17
CA MET A 287 9.86 -33.84 -11.79
C MET A 287 11.15 -33.06 -11.52
N GLN A 288 11.24 -31.79 -11.96
CA GLN A 288 12.39 -30.91 -11.76
C GLN A 288 12.18 -29.86 -10.65
N ARG A 289 10.98 -29.78 -10.07
CA ARG A 289 10.62 -28.74 -9.08
C ARG A 289 10.90 -29.16 -7.64
N ASN A 290 11.09 -28.16 -6.77
CA ASN A 290 11.32 -28.31 -5.33
C ASN A 290 10.05 -28.75 -4.58
N LYS A 291 10.21 -29.51 -3.48
CA LYS A 291 9.12 -30.06 -2.63
C LYS A 291 8.01 -29.03 -2.33
N GLU A 292 8.38 -27.81 -1.94
CA GLU A 292 7.43 -26.76 -1.58
C GLU A 292 6.57 -26.28 -2.77
N THR A 293 7.14 -26.22 -3.97
CA THR A 293 6.38 -25.84 -5.18
C THR A 293 5.45 -26.96 -5.63
N LEU A 294 5.86 -28.22 -5.45
CA LEU A 294 5.01 -29.38 -5.68
C LEU A 294 3.82 -29.41 -4.71
N GLN A 295 4.06 -29.19 -3.42
CA GLN A 295 3.00 -29.09 -2.41
C GLN A 295 1.98 -27.99 -2.75
N ARG A 296 2.43 -26.80 -3.17
CA ARG A 296 1.54 -25.71 -3.57
C ARG A 296 0.66 -26.07 -4.77
N ASN A 297 1.24 -26.71 -5.79
CA ASN A 297 0.50 -27.13 -6.97
C ASN A 297 -0.54 -28.20 -6.61
N ILE A 298 -0.17 -29.17 -5.77
CA ILE A 298 -1.11 -30.20 -5.29
C ILE A 298 -2.25 -29.58 -4.48
N LEU A 299 -1.95 -28.67 -3.55
CA LEU A 299 -2.98 -27.99 -2.75
C LEU A 299 -3.94 -27.16 -3.62
N TYR A 300 -3.44 -26.58 -4.71
CA TYR A 300 -4.30 -25.88 -5.69
C TYR A 300 -5.27 -26.84 -6.40
N ILE A 301 -4.82 -28.04 -6.77
CA ILE A 301 -5.67 -29.08 -7.36
C ILE A 301 -6.73 -29.53 -6.35
N MET A 302 -6.31 -29.84 -5.12
CA MET A 302 -7.22 -30.25 -4.04
C MET A 302 -8.30 -29.20 -3.78
N GLU A 303 -7.91 -27.92 -3.70
CA GLU A 303 -8.86 -26.83 -3.49
C GLU A 303 -9.86 -26.69 -4.63
N ASN A 304 -9.42 -26.88 -5.88
CA ASN A 304 -10.31 -26.84 -7.04
C ASN A 304 -11.37 -27.94 -6.98
N LEU A 305 -10.97 -29.16 -6.65
CA LEU A 305 -11.85 -30.33 -6.55
C LEU A 305 -12.93 -30.18 -5.46
N ILE A 306 -12.60 -29.59 -4.31
CA ILE A 306 -13.55 -29.44 -3.19
C ILE A 306 -14.36 -28.13 -3.23
N SER A 307 -13.92 -27.15 -4.04
CA SER A 307 -14.53 -25.80 -4.03
C SER A 307 -15.38 -25.49 -5.25
N LYS A 308 -15.02 -26.02 -6.42
CA LYS A 308 -15.66 -25.64 -7.69
C LYS A 308 -16.87 -26.50 -8.08
N GLY A 309 -17.13 -27.61 -7.38
CA GLY A 309 -18.29 -28.46 -7.66
C GLY A 309 -19.61 -27.69 -7.62
N ILE A 310 -20.55 -28.05 -8.50
CA ILE A 310 -21.84 -27.36 -8.64
C ILE A 310 -22.71 -27.58 -7.39
N ASN A 311 -22.76 -28.82 -6.89
CA ASN A 311 -23.56 -29.21 -5.73
C ASN A 311 -22.70 -29.72 -4.55
N ALA A 312 -23.30 -29.85 -3.37
CA ALA A 312 -22.63 -30.40 -2.19
C ALA A 312 -22.10 -31.84 -2.43
N ASP A 313 -22.88 -32.67 -3.13
CA ASP A 313 -22.49 -34.04 -3.48
C ASP A 313 -21.33 -34.09 -4.46
N SER A 314 -21.26 -33.16 -5.41
CA SER A 314 -20.11 -33.06 -6.33
C SER A 314 -18.83 -32.65 -5.58
N LYS A 315 -18.95 -31.82 -4.55
CA LYS A 315 -17.81 -31.42 -3.70
C LYS A 315 -17.37 -32.56 -2.76
N SER A 316 -18.32 -33.34 -2.22
CA SER A 316 -18.00 -34.51 -1.40
C SER A 316 -17.31 -35.60 -2.23
N LEU A 317 -17.73 -35.84 -3.47
CA LEU A 317 -17.02 -36.72 -4.42
C LEU A 317 -15.59 -36.23 -4.69
N GLY A 318 -15.39 -34.92 -4.89
CA GLY A 318 -14.06 -34.33 -5.00
C GLY A 318 -13.18 -34.59 -3.78
N ALA A 319 -13.74 -34.49 -2.58
CA ALA A 319 -13.06 -34.81 -1.33
C ALA A 319 -12.72 -36.30 -1.20
N PHE A 320 -13.64 -37.18 -1.63
CA PHE A 320 -13.46 -38.62 -1.64
C PHE A 320 -12.26 -39.04 -2.49
N TYR A 321 -12.15 -38.55 -3.74
CA TYR A 321 -11.02 -38.89 -4.62
C TYR A 321 -9.67 -38.43 -4.07
N ILE A 322 -9.64 -37.26 -3.42
CA ILE A 322 -8.44 -36.77 -2.74
C ILE A 322 -8.02 -37.72 -1.61
N LEU A 323 -8.97 -38.16 -0.79
CA LEU A 323 -8.70 -39.08 0.31
C LEU A 323 -8.27 -40.46 -0.19
N SER A 324 -8.93 -41.01 -1.21
CA SER A 324 -8.52 -42.25 -1.87
C SER A 324 -7.09 -42.20 -2.41
N ALA A 325 -6.69 -41.08 -3.02
CA ALA A 325 -5.31 -40.93 -3.47
C ALA A 325 -4.32 -40.80 -2.28
N LEU A 326 -4.75 -40.20 -1.16
CA LEU A 326 -3.92 -40.07 0.04
C LEU A 326 -3.68 -41.42 0.73
N THR A 327 -4.68 -42.31 0.78
CA THR A 327 -4.53 -43.65 1.39
C THR A 327 -3.51 -44.51 0.65
N LEU A 328 -3.34 -44.34 -0.67
CA LEU A 328 -2.34 -45.08 -1.45
C LEU A 328 -0.89 -44.68 -1.16
N VAL A 329 -0.67 -43.52 -0.54
CA VAL A 329 0.65 -42.90 -0.38
C VAL A 329 1.05 -42.73 1.09
N SER A 330 0.07 -42.48 1.97
CA SER A 330 0.27 -42.33 3.41
C SER A 330 -0.26 -43.55 4.15
N HIS A 331 0.64 -44.26 4.84
CA HIS A 331 0.26 -45.44 5.64
C HIS A 331 -0.71 -45.09 6.77
N SER A 332 -0.53 -43.94 7.43
CA SER A 332 -1.45 -43.50 8.49
C SER A 332 -2.84 -43.15 7.95
N ALA A 333 -2.93 -42.65 6.72
CA ALA A 333 -4.22 -42.44 6.05
C ALA A 333 -4.89 -43.77 5.69
N ALA A 334 -4.13 -44.75 5.20
CA ALA A 334 -4.66 -46.09 4.87
C ALA A 334 -5.24 -46.81 6.09
N VAL A 335 -4.57 -46.70 7.24
CA VAL A 335 -5.05 -47.29 8.51
C VAL A 335 -6.30 -46.56 9.03
N ALA A 336 -6.37 -45.23 8.88
CA ALA A 336 -7.52 -44.44 9.32
C ALA A 336 -8.75 -44.61 8.42
N LEU A 337 -8.55 -44.86 7.12
CA LEU A 337 -9.61 -45.04 6.13
C LEU A 337 -9.42 -46.33 5.29
N PRO A 338 -9.53 -47.53 5.89
CA PRO A 338 -9.25 -48.80 5.21
C PRO A 338 -10.17 -49.07 4.02
N TRP A 339 -11.46 -48.70 4.15
CA TRP A 339 -12.47 -48.87 3.12
C TRP A 339 -12.17 -48.05 1.85
N LEU A 340 -11.56 -46.85 1.97
CA LEU A 340 -11.12 -46.07 0.82
C LEU A 340 -9.87 -46.65 0.17
N TYR A 341 -8.98 -47.23 0.98
CA TYR A 341 -7.79 -47.89 0.48
C TYR A 341 -8.18 -49.13 -0.34
N GLU A 342 -8.97 -50.03 0.22
CA GLU A 342 -9.45 -51.26 -0.43
C GLU A 342 -10.20 -50.99 -1.73
N SER A 343 -10.94 -49.88 -1.81
CA SER A 343 -11.67 -49.49 -3.03
C SER A 343 -10.77 -49.10 -4.21
N VAL A 344 -9.50 -48.78 -3.96
CA VAL A 344 -8.61 -48.19 -4.98
C VAL A 344 -7.25 -48.89 -5.06
N VAL A 345 -6.94 -49.84 -4.17
CA VAL A 345 -5.73 -50.67 -4.29
C VAL A 345 -5.74 -51.41 -5.63
N PRO A 346 -4.69 -51.29 -6.46
CA PRO A 346 -4.55 -52.12 -7.65
C PRO A 346 -4.35 -53.59 -7.22
N ILE A 347 -5.21 -54.47 -7.71
CA ILE A 347 -5.12 -55.93 -7.53
C ILE A 347 -3.86 -56.48 -8.20
#